data_AF-A0AA91YWI4-F1
#
_entry.id   AF-A0AA91YWI4-F1
#
_cell.length_a   1.000
_cell.length_b   1.000
_cell.length_c   1.000
_cell.angle_alpha   90.00
_cell.angle_beta   90.00
_cell.angle_gamma   90.00
#
_symmetry.space_group_name_H-M   'P 1'
#
loop_
_entity.id
_entity.type
_entity.pdbx_description
1 polymer ?
#
loop_
_entity_poly.entity_id
_entity_poly.type
_entity_poly.pdbx_seq_one_letter_code
_entity_poly.pdbx_strand_id
1 'polypeptide(L)'
;MNFIKTWFVQEDNKTGCRFLVVDAYNQSKVLSFYERNKFKYLYATEELERAEQHFPETSPVYTRLMFLDLLHTQILECPMA
;
A
#
# COMPACT_ATOMS: atom_id res chain seq x y z
N MET A 1 1.48 11.15 -5.26
CA MET A 1 1.96 9.74 -5.27
C MET A 1 2.21 9.19 -6.68
N ASN A 2 1.67 9.81 -7.73
CA ASN A 2 1.85 9.32 -9.10
C ASN A 2 3.31 9.29 -9.55
N PHE A 3 4.11 10.30 -9.19
CA PHE A 3 5.56 10.32 -9.52
C PHE A 3 6.29 9.04 -9.07
N ILE A 4 6.18 8.67 -7.78
CA ILE A 4 6.84 7.46 -7.24
C ILE A 4 6.30 6.22 -7.95
N LYS A 5 4.99 6.13 -8.17
CA LYS A 5 4.38 4.97 -8.81
C LYS A 5 4.85 4.82 -10.26
N THR A 6 4.83 5.90 -11.05
CA THR A 6 5.27 5.95 -12.45
C THR A 6 6.75 5.65 -12.56
N TRP A 7 7.57 6.15 -11.64
CA TRP A 7 9.01 5.85 -11.60
C TRP A 7 9.27 4.35 -11.61
N PHE A 8 8.52 3.54 -10.87
CA PHE A 8 8.70 2.08 -10.81
C PHE A 8 8.18 1.28 -12.02
N VAL A 9 7.38 1.89 -12.91
CA VAL A 9 6.81 1.23 -14.10
C VAL A 9 7.40 1.73 -15.43
N GLN A 10 8.33 2.68 -15.42
CA GLN A 10 9.02 3.11 -16.64
C GLN A 10 9.95 2.01 -17.17
N GLU A 11 9.98 1.85 -18.50
CA GLU A 11 10.73 0.79 -19.21
C GLU A 11 12.24 0.84 -18.95
N ASP A 12 12.78 1.99 -18.52
CA ASP A 12 14.19 2.20 -18.19
C ASP A 12 14.54 1.86 -16.74
N ASN A 13 13.55 1.57 -15.87
CA ASN A 13 13.79 1.29 -14.47
C ASN A 13 14.06 -0.20 -14.19
N LYS A 14 15.30 -0.51 -13.80
CA LYS A 14 15.83 -1.89 -13.64
C LYS A 14 15.35 -2.65 -12.39
N THR A 15 14.44 -2.10 -11.59
CA THR A 15 14.09 -2.66 -10.27
C THR A 15 12.94 -3.67 -10.27
N GLY A 16 12.13 -3.76 -11.33
CA GLY A 16 11.12 -4.84 -11.47
C GLY A 16 10.17 -4.98 -10.27
N CYS A 17 9.82 -3.87 -9.60
CA CYS A 17 8.98 -3.92 -8.41
C CYS A 17 7.50 -4.03 -8.79
N ARG A 18 6.85 -5.14 -8.42
CA ARG A 18 5.41 -5.33 -8.63
C ARG A 18 4.56 -4.72 -7.51
N PHE A 19 5.05 -4.74 -6.27
CA PHE A 19 4.28 -4.30 -5.11
C PHE A 19 4.98 -3.17 -4.39
N LEU A 20 4.22 -2.13 -4.03
CA LEU A 20 4.64 -1.17 -3.01
C LEU A 20 3.94 -1.55 -1.71
N VAL A 21 4.70 -1.81 -0.66
CA VAL A 21 4.18 -2.05 0.68
C VAL A 21 4.52 -0.86 1.56
N VAL A 22 3.57 -0.42 2.37
CA VAL A 22 3.72 0.68 3.32
C VAL A 22 3.25 0.25 4.69
N ASP A 23 3.94 0.78 5.69
CA ASP A 23 3.53 0.75 7.08
C ASP A 23 2.83 2.09 7.37
N ALA A 24 1.49 2.07 7.45
CA ALA A 24 0.67 3.27 7.53
C ALA A 24 0.16 3.48 8.96
N TYR A 25 0.36 4.66 9.56
CA TYR A 25 -0.20 4.96 10.88
C TYR A 25 -1.71 4.68 10.94
N ASN A 26 -2.12 3.99 12.00
CA ASN A 26 -3.51 3.58 12.23
C ASN A 26 -4.36 4.77 12.70
N GLN A 27 -4.48 5.75 11.82
CA GLN A 27 -5.25 6.97 11.98
C GLN A 27 -6.10 7.15 10.73
N SER A 28 -7.40 7.38 10.90
CA SER A 28 -8.37 7.47 9.80
C SER A 28 -7.90 8.36 8.64
N LYS A 29 -7.32 9.53 8.94
CA LYS A 29 -6.81 10.47 7.91
C LYS A 29 -5.69 9.87 7.04
N VAL A 30 -4.80 9.07 7.64
CA VAL A 30 -3.65 8.44 6.97
C VAL A 30 -4.12 7.24 6.15
N LEU A 31 -4.95 6.38 6.73
CA LEU A 31 -5.51 5.22 6.03
C LEU A 31 -6.32 5.65 4.80
N SER A 32 -7.22 6.63 4.97
CA SER A 32 -8.00 7.16 3.84
C SER A 32 -7.13 7.82 2.77
N PHE A 33 -5.95 8.34 3.10
CA PHE A 33 -5.02 8.83 2.07
C PHE A 33 -4.51 7.67 1.20
N TYR A 34 -4.09 6.57 1.81
CA TYR A 34 -3.59 5.40 1.09
C TYR A 34 -4.69 4.70 0.29
N GLU A 35 -5.89 4.55 0.85
CA GLU A 35 -7.06 3.98 0.15
C GLU A 35 -7.45 4.81 -1.08
N ARG A 36 -7.49 6.15 -0.97
CA ARG A 36 -7.72 7.03 -2.14
C ARG A 36 -6.64 6.88 -3.21
N ASN A 37 -5.41 6.52 -2.80
CA ASN A 37 -4.30 6.20 -3.68
C ASN A 37 -4.25 4.70 -4.07
N LYS A 38 -5.37 3.97 -3.94
CA LYS A 38 -5.55 2.57 -4.36
C LYS A 38 -4.73 1.52 -3.60
N PHE A 39 -4.12 1.90 -2.48
CA PHE A 39 -3.55 0.91 -1.58
C PHE A 39 -4.68 0.11 -0.92
N LYS A 40 -4.41 -1.17 -0.66
CA LYS A 40 -5.30 -2.10 0.03
C LYS A 40 -4.63 -2.58 1.30
N TYR A 41 -5.39 -2.88 2.35
CA TYR A 41 -4.83 -3.53 3.52
C TYR A 41 -4.26 -4.89 3.15
N LEU A 42 -3.09 -5.23 3.71
CA LEU A 42 -2.49 -6.55 3.54
C LEU A 42 -3.30 -7.61 4.29
N TYR A 43 -3.84 -7.26 5.45
CA TYR A 43 -4.73 -8.08 6.26
C TYR A 43 -6.12 -7.47 6.31
N ALA A 44 -7.15 -8.32 6.25
CA ALA A 44 -8.54 -7.86 6.19
C ALA A 44 -8.99 -7.11 7.45
N THR A 45 -8.49 -7.50 8.63
CA THR A 45 -8.83 -6.88 9.92
C THR A 45 -7.60 -6.66 10.79
N GLU A 46 -7.72 -5.80 11.80
CA GLU A 46 -6.64 -5.53 12.76
C GLU A 46 -6.34 -6.74 13.63
N GLU A 47 -7.35 -7.55 13.94
CA GLU A 47 -7.20 -8.77 14.73
C GLU A 47 -6.37 -9.81 13.98
N LEU A 48 -6.62 -9.97 12.69
CA LEU A 48 -5.84 -10.88 11.84
C LEU A 48 -4.39 -10.40 11.74
N GLU A 49 -4.18 -9.11 11.48
CA GLU A 49 -2.84 -8.52 11.43
C GLU A 49 -2.09 -8.69 12.75
N ARG A 50 -2.76 -8.47 13.88
CA ARG A 50 -2.21 -8.71 15.22
C ARG A 50 -1.79 -10.15 15.44
N ALA A 51 -2.63 -11.11 15.07
CA ALA A 51 -2.33 -12.53 15.21
C ALA A 51 -1.11 -12.92 14.37
N GLU A 52 -1.05 -12.49 13.11
CA GLU A 52 0.02 -12.84 12.18
C GLU A 52 1.35 -12.12 12.49
N GLN A 53 1.30 -10.86 12.90
CA GLN A 53 2.50 -10.09 13.28
C GLN A 53 2.92 -10.28 14.74
N HIS A 54 2.15 -11.08 15.50
CA HIS A 54 2.42 -11.39 16.91
C HIS A 54 2.51 -10.12 17.79
N PHE A 55 1.65 -9.12 17.55
CA PHE A 55 1.59 -7.95 18.43
C PHE A 55 1.07 -8.35 19.82
N PRO A 56 1.58 -7.75 20.92
CA PRO A 56 1.05 -7.99 22.26
C PRO A 56 -0.46 -7.69 22.34
N GLU A 57 -1.25 -8.57 22.95
CA GLU A 57 -2.71 -8.40 23.09
C GLU A 57 -3.10 -7.10 23.79
N THR A 58 -2.25 -6.62 24.70
CA THR A 58 -2.47 -5.39 25.47
C THR A 58 -2.14 -4.12 24.69
N SER A 59 -1.49 -4.25 23.53
CA SER A 59 -1.06 -3.11 22.73
C SER A 59 -2.03 -2.84 21.57
N PRO A 60 -2.35 -1.56 21.30
CA PRO A 60 -3.08 -1.21 20.09
C PRO A 60 -2.18 -1.42 18.86
N VAL A 61 -2.81 -1.70 17.72
CA VAL A 61 -2.14 -1.75 16.43
C VAL A 61 -1.87 -0.31 15.99
N TYR A 62 -0.63 0.16 16.15
CA TYR A 62 -0.26 1.55 15.85
C TYR A 62 -0.18 1.85 14.35
N THR A 63 0.01 0.83 13.54
CA THR A 63 0.16 0.93 12.10
C THR A 63 -0.49 -0.25 11.39
N ARG A 64 -0.86 -0.06 10.13
CA ARG A 64 -1.47 -1.06 9.25
C ARG A 64 -0.60 -1.25 8.03
N LEU A 65 -0.26 -2.49 7.72
CA LEU A 65 0.37 -2.85 6.46
C LEU A 65 -0.63 -2.70 5.32
N MET A 66 -0.26 -1.89 4.34
CA MET A 66 -1.02 -1.71 3.12
C MET A 66 -0.13 -1.94 1.90
N PHE A 67 -0.70 -2.38 0.79
CA PHE A 67 0.04 -2.63 -0.43
C PHE A 67 -0.66 -2.08 -1.66
N LEU A 68 0.11 -1.84 -2.70
CA LEU A 68 -0.33 -1.46 -4.04
C LEU A 68 0.31 -2.39 -5.07
N ASP A 69 -0.51 -3.12 -5.84
CA ASP A 69 -0.05 -3.89 -7.01
C ASP A 69 0.10 -2.94 -8.20
N LEU A 70 1.33 -2.66 -8.60
CA LEU A 70 1.66 -1.75 -9.70
C LEU A 70 1.29 -2.31 -11.08
N LEU A 71 1.14 -3.63 -11.22
CA LEU A 71 0.78 -4.27 -12.49
C LEU A 71 -0.71 -4.17 -12.77
N HIS A 72 -1.54 -4.40 -11.74
CA HIS A 72 -2.99 -4.49 -11.89
C HIS A 72 -3.74 -3.21 -11.48
N THR A 73 -3.04 -2.22 -10.92
CA THR A 73 -3.65 -0.93 -10.64
C THR A 73 -3.42 0.01 -11.80
N GLN A 74 -4.48 0.59 -12.39
CA GLN A 74 -4.33 1.71 -13.30
C GLN A 74 -3.74 2.90 -12.54
N ILE A 75 -2.44 3.12 -12.71
CA ILE A 75 -1.68 4.18 -12.02
C ILE A 75 -1.85 5.53 -12.72
N LEU A 76 -2.08 5.48 -14.03
CA LEU A 76 -2.34 6.62 -14.90
C LEU A 76 -3.51 6.24 -15.81
N GLU A 77 -4.42 7.19 -16.07
CA GLU A 77 -5.04 7.23 -17.39
C GLU A 77 -3.90 7.52 -18.35
N CYS A 78 -3.33 6.47 -18.96
CA CYS A 78 -2.40 6.68 -20.06
C CYS A 78 -3.19 7.48 -21.11
N PRO A 79 -2.80 8.72 -21.48
CA PRO A 79 -3.36 9.31 -22.68
C PRO A 79 -2.91 8.38 -23.79
N MET A 80 -3.83 7.56 -24.29
CA MET A 80 -3.57 6.72 -25.45
C MET A 80 -3.09 7.66 -26.56
N ALA A 81 -1.82 7.51 -26.95
CA ALA A 81 -1.30 8.08 -28.18
C ALA A 81 -1.79 7.23 -29.36
#